data_AF-A0A418VWQ0-F1
#
_entry.id   AF-A0A418VWQ0-F1
#
_cell.length_a   1.000
_cell.length_b   1.000
_cell.length_c   1.000
_cell.angle_alpha   90.00
_cell.angle_beta   90.00
_cell.angle_gamma   90.00
#
_symmetry.space_group_name_H-M   'P 1'
#
loop_
_entity.id
_entity.type
_entity.pdbx_description
1 polymer ?
#
loop_
_entity_poly.entity_id
_entity_poly.type
_entity_poly.pdbx_seq_one_letter_code
_entity_poly.pdbx_strand_id
1 'polypeptide(L)' 'MTVLLRSAANPSGSTTEQLLKTVRADVIERMQAYAADPRPEIARILANNIRILTLLTESIELAEANTRILSSND' A
#
# COMPACT_ATOMS: atom_id res chain seq x y z
N MET A 1 16.66 12.85 4.95
CA MET A 1 15.30 12.83 4.39
C MET A 1 15.22 11.65 3.43
N THR A 2 14.30 10.72 3.63
CA THR A 2 14.22 9.50 2.79
C THR A 2 13.55 9.84 1.47
N VAL A 3 14.23 9.59 0.34
CA VAL A 3 13.70 9.81 -1.01
C VAL A 3 13.30 8.46 -1.59
N LEU A 4 12.01 8.15 -1.52
CA LEU A 4 11.49 6.82 -1.89
C LEU A 4 11.04 6.76 -3.35
N LEU A 5 10.37 7.81 -3.81
CA LEU A 5 9.72 7.81 -5.12
C LEU A 5 10.68 8.13 -6.25
N ARG A 6 10.42 7.52 -7.41
CA ARG A 6 11.09 7.86 -8.66
C ARG A 6 10.78 9.31 -9.02
N SER A 7 11.82 10.07 -9.32
CA SER A 7 11.73 11.46 -9.78
C SER A 7 12.99 11.84 -10.56
N ALA A 8 13.04 13.04 -11.15
CA ALA A 8 14.25 13.55 -11.81
C ALA A 8 15.46 13.56 -10.86
N ALA A 9 15.25 13.86 -9.57
CA ALA A 9 16.28 13.85 -8.54
C ALA A 9 16.53 12.45 -7.93
N ASN A 10 15.72 11.45 -8.25
CA ASN A 10 15.86 10.07 -7.78
C ASN A 10 15.45 9.06 -8.87
N PRO A 11 16.26 8.85 -9.91
CA PRO A 11 15.89 8.01 -11.04
C PRO A 11 15.70 6.53 -10.66
N SER A 12 16.40 6.06 -9.64
CA SER A 12 16.33 4.70 -9.11
C SER A 12 15.23 4.49 -8.07
N GLY A 13 14.41 5.51 -7.80
CA GLY A 13 13.31 5.41 -6.84
C GLY A 13 12.23 4.40 -7.27
N SER A 14 11.43 3.97 -6.29
CA SER A 14 10.26 3.12 -6.52
C SER A 14 9.10 3.91 -7.13
N THR A 15 8.23 3.24 -7.88
CA THR A 15 6.94 3.85 -8.25
C THR A 15 6.01 3.87 -7.04
N THR A 16 4.99 4.74 -7.08
CA THR A 16 4.04 4.89 -5.97
C THR A 16 3.30 3.58 -5.71
N GLU A 17 2.83 2.91 -6.76
CA GLU A 17 2.15 1.62 -6.65
C GLU A 17 3.06 0.51 -6.09
N GLN A 18 4.37 0.55 -6.36
CA GLN A 18 5.32 -0.40 -5.79
C GLN A 18 5.38 -0.26 -4.27
N LEU A 19 5.51 0.98 -3.77
CA LEU A 19 5.57 1.25 -2.34
C LEU A 19 4.26 0.89 -1.64
N LEU A 20 3.12 1.26 -2.23
CA LEU A 20 1.81 0.93 -1.67
C LEU A 20 1.57 -0.59 -1.64
N LYS A 21 2.03 -1.33 -2.66
CA LYS A 21 1.98 -2.81 -2.67
C LYS A 21 2.84 -3.41 -1.56
N THR A 22 4.02 -2.86 -1.29
CA THR A 22 4.86 -3.26 -0.15
C THR A 22 4.13 -3.04 1.18
N VAL A 23 3.59 -1.85 1.41
CA VAL A 23 2.82 -1.57 2.65
C VAL A 23 1.62 -2.52 2.78
N ARG A 24 0.91 -2.81 1.68
CA ARG A 24 -0.20 -3.76 1.68
C ARG A 24 0.24 -5.17 2.10
N ALA A 25 1.39 -5.64 1.64
CA ALA A 25 1.94 -6.95 2.02
C ALA A 25 2.21 -7.03 3.53
N ASP A 26 2.89 -6.01 4.08
CA ASP A 26 3.22 -5.96 5.52
C ASP A 26 1.95 -5.92 6.41
N VAL A 27 0.91 -5.20 5.97
CA VAL A 27 -0.37 -5.17 6.70
C VAL A 27 -1.05 -6.54 6.69
N ILE A 28 -1.02 -7.25 5.56
CA ILE A 28 -1.57 -8.62 5.45
C ILE A 28 -0.81 -9.56 6.39
N GLU A 29 0.51 -9.55 6.35
CA GLU A 29 1.36 -10.38 7.22
C GLU A 29 1.05 -10.11 8.70
N ARG A 30 0.93 -8.84 9.08
CA ARG A 30 0.56 -8.46 10.45
C ARG A 30 -0.81 -8.99 10.86
N MET A 31 -1.79 -8.99 9.96
CA MET A 31 -3.12 -9.52 10.26
C MET A 31 -3.15 -11.03 10.49
N GLN A 32 -2.24 -11.79 9.86
CA GLN A 32 -2.16 -13.25 10.04
C GLN A 32 -1.87 -13.61 11.50
N ALA A 33 -1.05 -12.81 12.19
CA ALA A 33 -0.74 -13.01 13.62
C ALA A 33 -1.95 -12.85 14.55
N TYR A 34 -3.04 -12.24 14.08
CA TYR A 34 -4.22 -11.91 14.88
C TYR A 34 -5.45 -12.75 14.53
N ALA A 35 -5.38 -13.58 13.49
CA ALA A 35 -6.55 -14.20 12.87
C ALA A 35 -7.37 -15.12 13.81
N ALA A 36 -6.71 -15.73 14.81
CA ALA A 36 -7.34 -16.64 15.78
C ALA A 36 -7.37 -16.05 17.21
N ASP A 37 -7.00 -14.79 17.40
CA ASP A 37 -6.96 -14.18 18.73
C ASP A 37 -8.39 -13.78 19.17
N PRO A 38 -8.91 -14.33 20.27
CA PRO A 38 -10.30 -14.13 20.68
C PRO A 38 -10.57 -12.80 21.38
N ARG A 39 -9.52 -12.00 21.65
CA ARG A 39 -9.68 -10.79 22.45
C ARG A 39 -10.45 -9.70 21.68
N PRO A 40 -11.40 -9.00 22.32
CA PRO A 40 -12.27 -8.04 21.64
C PRO A 40 -11.52 -6.83 21.05
N GLU A 41 -10.40 -6.41 21.65
CA GLU A 41 -9.55 -5.36 21.08
C GLU A 41 -8.93 -5.77 19.74
N ILE A 42 -8.68 -7.06 19.55
CA ILE A 42 -8.10 -7.59 18.30
C ILE A 42 -9.14 -7.56 17.18
N ALA A 43 -10.40 -7.85 17.46
CA ALA A 43 -11.49 -7.70 16.48
C ALA A 43 -11.56 -6.26 15.92
N ARG A 44 -11.36 -5.24 16.77
CA ARG A 44 -11.30 -3.84 16.32
C ARG A 44 -10.07 -3.55 15.46
N ILE A 45 -8.90 -4.08 15.83
CA ILE A 45 -7.66 -3.93 15.06
C ILE A 45 -7.80 -4.57 13.67
N LEU A 46 -8.36 -5.78 13.60
CA LEU A 46 -8.63 -6.47 12.34
C LEU A 46 -9.58 -5.66 11.45
N ALA A 47 -10.68 -5.14 12.00
CA ALA A 47 -11.62 -4.28 11.25
C ALA A 47 -10.94 -3.02 10.68
N ASN A 48 -10.08 -2.38 11.48
CA ASN A 48 -9.32 -1.21 11.03
C ASN A 48 -8.33 -1.58 9.91
N ASN A 49 -7.60 -2.69 10.04
CA ASN A 49 -6.66 -3.14 9.01
C ASN A 49 -7.37 -3.53 7.71
N ILE A 50 -8.55 -4.15 7.78
CA ILE A 50 -9.38 -4.41 6.59
C ILE A 50 -9.71 -3.10 5.89
N ARG A 51 -10.13 -2.05 6.63
CA ARG A 51 -10.42 -0.75 6.04
C ARG A 51 -9.17 -0.11 5.40
N ILE A 52 -8.01 -0.23 6.05
CA ILE A 52 -6.73 0.22 5.50
C ILE A 52 -6.40 -0.52 4.19
N LEU A 53 -6.59 -1.85 4.13
CA LEU A 53 -6.35 -2.64 2.93
C LEU A 53 -7.25 -2.23 1.75
N THR A 54 -8.51 -1.87 2.03
CA THR A 54 -9.41 -1.30 1.02
C THR A 54 -8.85 0.01 0.46
N LEU A 55 -8.49 0.95 1.34
CA LEU A 55 -7.93 2.25 0.94
C LEU A 55 -6.61 2.10 0.17
N LEU A 56 -5.76 1.14 0.56
CA LEU A 56 -4.52 0.84 -0.15
C LEU A 56 -4.80 0.30 -1.55
N THR A 57 -5.83 -0.54 -1.70
CA THR A 57 -6.24 -1.04 -3.03
C THR A 57 -6.69 0.10 -3.92
N GLU A 58 -7.59 0.97 -3.45
CA GLU A 58 -8.03 2.16 -4.19
C GLU A 58 -6.84 3.07 -4.56
N SER A 59 -5.91 3.27 -3.63
CA SER A 59 -4.72 4.09 -3.85
C SER A 59 -3.76 3.48 -4.88
N ILE A 60 -3.61 2.15 -4.89
CA ILE A 60 -2.79 1.44 -5.88
C ILE A 60 -3.39 1.58 -7.27
N GLU A 61 -4.71 1.43 -7.40
CA GLU A 61 -5.40 1.59 -8.69
C GLU A 61 -5.23 3.01 -9.26
N LEU A 62 -5.35 4.03 -8.40
CA LEU A 62 -5.09 5.42 -8.77
C LEU A 62 -3.62 5.63 -9.19
N ALA A 63 -2.66 5.08 -8.44
CA ALA A 63 -1.24 5.18 -8.76
C ALA A 63 -0.91 4.52 -10.11
N GLU A 64 -1.43 3.32 -10.37
CA GLU A 64 -1.26 2.63 -11.64
C GLU A 64 -1.94 3.38 -12.80
N ALA A 65 -3.09 4.00 -12.57
CA ALA A 65 -3.75 4.87 -13.55
C ALA A 65 -2.88 6.08 -13.91
N ASN A 66 -2.25 6.72 -12.93
CA ASN A 66 -1.31 7.82 -13.17
C ASN A 66 -0.11 7.37 -14.00
N THR A 67 0.47 6.21 -13.69
CA THR A 67 1.57 5.64 -14.47
C THR A 67 1.15 5.37 -15.92
N ARG A 68 -0.05 4.82 -16.14
CA ARG A 68 -0.60 4.62 -17.49
C ARG A 68 -0.76 5.93 -18.26
N ILE A 69 -1.29 6.98 -17.63
CA ILE A 69 -1.44 8.31 -18.25
C ILE A 69 -0.10 8.88 -18.69
N LEU A 70 0.94 8.73 -17.85
CA LEU A 70 2.29 9.18 -18.19
C LEU A 70 2.87 8.38 -19.36
N SER A 71 2.71 7.06 -19.37
CA SER A 71 3.22 6.19 -20.45
C SER A 71 2.45 6.31 -21.77
N SER A 72 1.21 6.81 -21.76
CA SER A 72 0.41 7.01 -22.99
C SER A 72 0.65 8.35 -23.69
N ASN A 73 1.43 9.25 -23.08
CA ASN A 73 1.78 10.57 -23.62
C ASN A 73 3.23 10.64 -24.15
N ASP A 74 3.91 9.50 -24.25
CA ASP A 74 5.19 9.29 -24.95
C ASP A 74 4.94 8.58 -26.30
#